data_AF-A0A7V1E6G4-F1
#
_entry.id   AF-A0A7V1E6G4-F1
#
_cell.length_a   1.000
_cell.length_b   1.000
_cell.length_c   1.000
_cell.angle_alpha   90.00
_cell.angle_beta   90.00
_cell.angle_gamma   90.00
#
_symmetry.space_group_name_H-M   'P 1'
#
loop_
_entity.id
_entity.type
_entity.pdbx_description
1 polymer ?
#
loop_
_entity_poly.entity_id
_entity_poly.type
_entity_poly.pdbx_seq_one_letter_code
_entity_poly.pdbx_strand_id
1 'polypeptide(L)'
;MDYPETASFFMTKDASVKRKDSMKEWLLGSLKGPFDNRYLSHLRHVGLKHMKKKIPIHWVTASMNYKREYLYNILDKEVADAPRRSGLTRSLDKILDLNLDIMSSSYHEEEIRQKFLSERLDSNLISFAEKFAYGINVVLVLALLGLSVSIIALFGSELASVFSPGGNITNKILTSLGTLLIIWVMVELIDTEIRYLRGQSFRIEIFISVGLVAFIRELLVSSLGHESVEKLAITLLGVLILGLVYYLVSRTPTPNK
;
A
#
# COMPACT_ATOMS: atom_id res chain seq x y z
N MET A 1 -30.29 -28.66 13.19
CA MET A 1 -29.09 -27.83 12.90
C MET A 1 -29.62 -26.43 12.97
N ASP A 2 -29.58 -25.85 14.16
CA ASP A 2 -30.52 -24.78 14.51
C ASP A 2 -29.91 -23.38 14.33
N TYR A 3 -28.66 -23.32 13.84
CA TYR A 3 -27.89 -22.09 13.58
C TYR A 3 -27.50 -21.99 12.09
N PRO A 4 -28.09 -21.04 11.32
CA PRO A 4 -27.84 -20.89 9.88
C PRO A 4 -26.37 -20.67 9.51
N GLU A 5 -25.64 -19.94 10.35
CA GLU A 5 -24.24 -19.59 10.13
C GLU A 5 -23.33 -20.83 10.18
N THR A 6 -23.63 -21.76 11.10
CA THR A 6 -22.90 -23.03 11.18
C THR A 6 -23.26 -24.00 10.08
N ALA A 7 -24.50 -23.97 9.59
CA ALA A 7 -24.99 -24.85 8.53
C ALA A 7 -24.23 -24.64 7.20
N SER A 8 -23.74 -23.42 6.95
CA SER A 8 -22.90 -23.07 5.80
C SER A 8 -21.59 -23.86 5.76
N PHE A 9 -21.05 -24.29 6.91
CA PHE A 9 -19.87 -25.14 6.94
C PHE A 9 -20.20 -26.60 6.60
N PHE A 10 -21.47 -27.00 6.57
CA PHE A 10 -21.94 -28.37 6.35
C PHE A 10 -22.72 -28.58 5.04
N MET A 11 -22.19 -28.05 3.94
CA MET A 11 -22.89 -27.93 2.64
C MET A 11 -23.29 -29.25 1.95
N THR A 12 -22.63 -30.38 2.23
CA THR A 12 -22.95 -31.68 1.59
C THR A 12 -23.22 -32.78 2.62
N LYS A 13 -24.14 -33.70 2.29
CA LYS A 13 -24.49 -34.85 3.15
C LYS A 13 -23.24 -35.69 3.49
N ASP A 14 -22.38 -35.95 2.52
CA ASP A 14 -21.15 -36.73 2.70
C ASP A 14 -20.15 -36.05 3.64
N ALA A 15 -20.00 -34.73 3.51
CA ALA A 15 -19.13 -33.98 4.41
C ALA A 15 -19.70 -33.93 5.85
N SER A 16 -21.03 -33.95 6.00
CA SER A 16 -21.69 -34.00 7.30
C SER A 16 -21.45 -35.33 8.02
N VAL A 17 -21.61 -36.45 7.31
CA VAL A 17 -21.32 -37.81 7.84
C VAL A 17 -19.85 -37.92 8.25
N LYS A 18 -18.93 -37.56 7.36
CA LYS A 18 -17.49 -37.62 7.63
C LYS A 18 -17.07 -36.77 8.84
N ARG A 19 -17.69 -35.60 9.02
CA ARG A 19 -17.42 -34.76 10.20
C ARG A 19 -17.96 -35.36 11.47
N LYS A 20 -19.16 -35.94 11.44
CA LYS A 20 -19.74 -36.64 12.58
C LYS A 20 -18.82 -37.76 13.06
N ASP A 21 -18.27 -38.54 12.14
CA ASP A 21 -17.33 -39.62 12.46
C ASP A 21 -16.03 -39.06 13.06
N SER A 22 -15.43 -38.05 12.42
CA SER A 22 -14.21 -37.42 12.95
C SER A 22 -14.42 -36.78 14.33
N MET A 23 -15.61 -36.24 14.59
CA MET A 23 -15.96 -35.64 15.88
C MET A 23 -16.11 -36.72 16.95
N LYS A 24 -16.70 -37.86 16.60
CA LYS A 24 -16.84 -39.02 17.49
C LYS A 24 -15.48 -39.62 17.82
N GLU A 25 -14.61 -39.78 16.83
CA GLU A 25 -13.24 -40.26 17.02
C GLU A 25 -12.44 -39.32 17.94
N TRP A 26 -12.50 -38.01 17.66
CA TRP A 26 -11.84 -37.01 18.49
C TRP A 26 -12.34 -37.04 19.94
N LEU A 27 -13.67 -37.12 20.14
CA LEU A 27 -14.24 -37.14 21.49
C LEU A 27 -13.85 -38.41 22.26
N LEU A 28 -13.96 -39.57 21.63
CA LEU A 28 -13.57 -40.85 22.24
C LEU A 28 -12.06 -40.90 22.53
N GLY A 29 -11.23 -40.39 21.62
CA GLY A 29 -9.79 -40.29 21.82
C GLY A 29 -9.44 -39.39 23.01
N SER A 30 -10.17 -38.28 23.15
CA SER A 30 -9.97 -37.33 24.25
C SER A 30 -10.34 -37.91 25.62
N LEU A 31 -11.21 -38.92 25.68
CA LEU A 31 -11.61 -39.55 26.94
C LEU A 31 -10.78 -40.80 27.30
N LYS A 32 -10.08 -41.41 26.32
CA LYS A 32 -9.37 -42.68 26.51
C LYS A 32 -7.85 -42.55 26.66
N GLY A 33 -7.25 -41.45 26.18
CA GLY A 33 -5.79 -41.32 26.10
C GLY A 33 -5.15 -42.33 25.12
N PRO A 34 -3.80 -42.51 25.15
CA PRO A 34 -2.83 -41.87 26.04
C PRO A 34 -2.68 -40.37 25.77
N PHE A 35 -2.42 -39.59 26.82
CA PHE A 35 -2.23 -38.15 26.75
C PHE A 35 -0.74 -37.80 26.59
N ASP A 36 -0.19 -38.09 25.43
CA ASP A 36 1.24 -37.90 25.10
C ASP A 36 1.47 -36.74 24.11
N ASN A 37 2.72 -36.57 23.66
CA ASN A 37 3.08 -35.56 22.67
C ASN A 37 2.39 -35.75 21.31
N ARG A 38 1.96 -36.98 20.97
CA ARG A 38 1.19 -37.24 19.75
C ARG A 38 -0.23 -36.69 19.90
N TYR A 39 -0.85 -36.87 21.07
CA TYR A 39 -2.14 -36.26 21.39
C TYR A 39 -2.07 -34.72 21.32
N LEU A 40 -1.03 -34.12 21.92
CA LEU A 40 -0.79 -32.67 21.83
C LEU A 40 -0.67 -32.19 20.36
N SER A 41 0.11 -32.90 19.55
CA SER A 41 0.29 -32.59 18.13
C SER A 41 -1.01 -32.73 17.33
N HIS A 42 -1.83 -33.73 17.66
CA HIS A 42 -3.15 -33.92 17.08
C HIS A 42 -4.08 -32.73 17.38
N LEU A 43 -4.14 -32.26 18.63
CA LEU A 43 -4.97 -31.11 19.01
C LEU A 43 -4.55 -29.82 18.30
N ARG A 44 -3.24 -29.56 18.19
CA ARG A 44 -2.74 -28.42 17.40
C ARG A 44 -3.16 -28.52 15.93
N HIS A 45 -3.04 -29.71 15.35
CA HIS A 45 -3.46 -29.96 13.97
C HIS A 45 -4.98 -29.74 13.77
N VAL A 46 -5.81 -30.13 14.74
CA VAL A 46 -7.25 -29.87 14.74
C VAL A 46 -7.52 -28.36 14.78
N GLY A 47 -6.87 -27.61 15.67
CA GLY A 47 -6.97 -26.14 15.73
C GLY A 47 -6.62 -25.49 14.38
N LEU A 48 -5.47 -25.84 13.81
CA LEU A 48 -5.02 -25.34 12.50
C LEU A 48 -6.01 -25.67 11.36
N LYS A 49 -6.66 -26.84 11.37
CA LYS A 49 -7.68 -27.20 10.38
C LYS A 49 -8.91 -26.31 10.46
N HIS A 50 -9.36 -25.96 11.67
CA HIS A 50 -10.52 -25.08 11.82
C HIS A 50 -10.18 -23.64 11.39
N MET A 51 -8.98 -23.15 11.70
CA MET A 51 -8.50 -21.85 11.20
C MET A 51 -8.40 -21.83 9.66
N LYS A 52 -7.79 -22.86 9.03
CA LYS A 52 -7.69 -22.95 7.56
C LYS A 52 -9.06 -22.91 6.86
N LYS A 53 -10.10 -23.44 7.52
CA LYS A 53 -11.48 -23.37 7.04
C LYS A 53 -12.21 -22.08 7.43
N LYS A 54 -11.49 -21.12 8.01
CA LYS A 54 -12.00 -19.82 8.50
C LYS A 54 -13.19 -19.97 9.44
N ILE A 55 -13.20 -21.02 10.26
CA ILE A 55 -14.25 -21.22 11.27
C ILE A 55 -13.93 -20.29 12.44
N PRO A 56 -14.79 -19.33 12.78
CA PRO A 56 -14.57 -18.44 13.91
C PRO A 56 -14.41 -19.21 15.23
N ILE A 57 -13.46 -18.79 16.07
CA ILE A 57 -13.13 -19.48 17.33
C ILE A 57 -14.31 -19.60 18.28
N HIS A 58 -15.21 -18.61 18.32
CA HIS A 58 -16.39 -18.64 19.19
C HIS A 58 -17.31 -19.83 18.88
N TRP A 59 -17.36 -20.32 17.62
CA TRP A 59 -18.12 -21.51 17.27
C TRP A 59 -17.48 -22.80 17.81
N VAL A 60 -16.15 -22.84 17.88
CA VAL A 60 -15.43 -23.96 18.49
C VAL A 60 -15.71 -23.99 20.00
N THR A 61 -15.67 -22.84 20.66
CA THR A 61 -16.04 -22.68 22.09
C THR A 61 -17.49 -23.10 22.35
N ALA A 62 -18.44 -22.62 21.52
CA ALA A 62 -19.84 -23.01 21.64
C ALA A 62 -20.05 -24.52 21.45
N SER A 63 -19.36 -25.13 20.49
CA SER A 63 -19.39 -26.58 20.29
C SER A 63 -18.83 -27.35 21.49
N MET A 64 -17.79 -26.82 22.15
CA MET A 64 -17.23 -27.43 23.35
C MET A 64 -18.22 -27.40 24.52
N ASN A 65 -18.89 -26.26 24.74
CA ASN A 65 -19.93 -26.13 25.77
C ASN A 65 -21.08 -27.12 25.55
N TYR A 66 -21.55 -27.26 24.30
CA TYR A 66 -22.59 -28.23 23.97
C TYR A 66 -22.19 -29.67 24.30
N LYS A 67 -20.94 -30.05 24.02
CA LYS A 67 -20.42 -31.39 24.35
C LYS A 67 -20.27 -31.59 25.87
N ARG A 68 -19.82 -30.56 26.59
CA ARG A 68 -19.72 -30.61 28.06
C ARG A 68 -21.08 -30.93 28.67
N GLU A 69 -22.10 -30.19 28.30
CA GLU A 69 -23.47 -30.38 28.79
C GLU A 69 -24.01 -31.77 28.46
N TYR A 70 -23.76 -32.26 27.23
CA TYR A 70 -24.15 -33.61 26.84
C TYR A 70 -23.48 -34.70 27.70
N LEU A 71 -22.20 -34.53 28.03
CA LEU A 71 -21.44 -35.51 28.83
C LEU A 71 -21.80 -35.44 30.31
N TYR A 72 -22.16 -34.27 30.83
CA TYR A 72 -22.73 -34.12 32.18
C TYR A 72 -24.01 -34.92 32.34
N ASN A 73 -24.93 -34.79 31.38
CA ASN A 73 -26.18 -35.55 31.38
C ASN A 73 -25.95 -37.07 31.34
N ILE A 74 -24.84 -37.54 30.76
CA ILE A 74 -24.46 -38.98 30.81
C ILE A 74 -23.93 -39.34 32.20
N LEU A 75 -23.03 -38.54 32.78
CA LEU A 75 -22.49 -38.79 34.11
C LEU A 75 -23.58 -38.80 35.19
N ASP A 76 -24.57 -37.91 35.08
CA ASP A 76 -25.71 -37.86 36.00
C ASP A 76 -26.59 -39.12 35.95
N LYS A 77 -26.74 -39.71 34.76
CA LYS A 77 -27.54 -40.92 34.55
C LYS A 77 -26.80 -42.21 34.94
N GLU A 78 -25.52 -42.29 34.60
CA GLU A 78 -24.75 -43.53 34.69
C GLU A 78 -24.00 -43.68 36.03
N VAL A 79 -23.79 -42.58 36.78
CA VAL A 79 -23.02 -42.59 38.03
C VAL A 79 -23.91 -42.15 39.19
N ALA A 80 -24.42 -43.13 39.93
CA ALA A 80 -25.26 -42.90 41.11
C ALA A 80 -24.47 -42.34 42.31
N ASP A 81 -23.21 -42.75 42.47
CA ASP A 81 -22.36 -42.30 43.59
C ASP A 81 -21.92 -40.84 43.42
N ALA A 82 -22.40 -39.96 44.29
CA ALA A 82 -22.19 -38.52 44.17
C ALA A 82 -20.71 -38.09 44.28
N PRO A 83 -19.90 -38.61 45.23
CA PRO A 83 -18.46 -38.33 45.28
C PRO A 83 -17.72 -38.74 43.99
N ARG A 84 -17.96 -39.96 43.49
CA ARG A 84 -17.35 -40.43 42.23
C ARG A 84 -17.79 -39.60 41.03
N ARG A 85 -19.08 -39.24 40.95
CA ARG A 85 -19.61 -38.40 39.88
C ARG A 85 -18.94 -37.02 39.86
N SER A 86 -18.76 -36.40 41.02
CA SER A 86 -18.05 -35.11 41.15
C SER A 86 -16.60 -35.22 40.68
N GLY A 87 -15.90 -36.29 41.06
CA GLY A 87 -14.53 -36.55 40.60
C GLY A 87 -14.42 -36.72 39.07
N LEU A 88 -15.35 -37.46 38.47
CA LEU A 88 -15.43 -37.62 37.00
C LEU A 88 -15.77 -36.31 36.29
N THR A 89 -16.71 -35.53 36.83
CA THR A 89 -17.10 -34.22 36.29
C THR A 89 -15.89 -33.28 36.25
N ARG A 90 -15.13 -33.20 37.34
CA ARG A 90 -13.90 -32.39 37.39
C ARG A 90 -12.82 -32.87 36.41
N SER A 91 -12.74 -34.18 36.17
CA SER A 91 -11.79 -34.75 35.22
C SER A 91 -12.19 -34.46 33.78
N LEU A 92 -13.50 -34.49 33.51
CA LEU A 92 -14.09 -34.12 32.24
C LEU A 92 -13.86 -32.63 31.93
N ASP A 93 -14.06 -31.73 32.90
CA ASP A 93 -13.76 -30.31 32.73
C ASP A 93 -12.31 -30.09 32.35
N LYS A 94 -11.38 -30.67 33.13
CA LYS A 94 -9.94 -30.54 32.87
C LYS A 94 -9.58 -30.95 31.44
N ILE A 95 -10.09 -32.09 30.96
CA ILE A 95 -9.71 -32.56 29.63
C ILE A 95 -10.34 -31.72 28.53
N LEU A 96 -11.62 -31.32 28.64
CA LEU A 96 -12.26 -30.48 27.64
C LEU A 96 -11.66 -29.08 27.58
N ASP A 97 -11.32 -28.50 28.73
CA ASP A 97 -10.71 -27.18 28.82
C ASP A 97 -9.28 -27.18 28.26
N LEU A 98 -8.47 -28.20 28.58
CA LEU A 98 -7.14 -28.38 27.98
C LEU A 98 -7.23 -28.54 26.46
N ASN A 99 -8.22 -29.29 25.97
CA ASN A 99 -8.46 -29.44 24.54
C ASN A 99 -8.78 -28.10 23.88
N LEU A 100 -9.68 -27.33 24.48
CA LEU A 100 -10.07 -26.03 23.96
C LEU A 100 -8.90 -25.04 23.98
N ASP A 101 -8.10 -25.02 25.04
CA ASP A 101 -6.94 -24.14 25.17
C ASP A 101 -5.86 -24.42 24.11
N ILE A 102 -5.50 -25.70 23.92
CA ILE A 102 -4.50 -26.10 22.91
C ILE A 102 -5.00 -25.78 21.48
N MET A 103 -6.28 -26.02 21.20
CA MET A 103 -6.85 -25.66 19.90
C MET A 103 -6.88 -24.13 19.71
N SER A 104 -7.22 -23.37 20.75
CA SER A 104 -7.34 -21.91 20.72
C SER A 104 -5.99 -21.20 20.57
N SER A 105 -4.94 -21.68 21.24
CA SER A 105 -3.57 -21.16 21.06
C SER A 105 -3.09 -21.29 19.61
N SER A 106 -3.46 -22.39 18.94
CA SER A 106 -3.13 -22.63 17.52
C SER A 106 -3.84 -21.65 16.56
N TYR A 107 -4.97 -21.06 16.96
CA TYR A 107 -5.62 -19.99 16.20
C TYR A 107 -4.84 -18.68 16.31
N HIS A 108 -4.43 -18.32 17.53
CA HIS A 108 -3.77 -17.06 17.82
C HIS A 108 -2.36 -16.97 17.21
N GLU A 109 -1.57 -18.03 17.34
CA GLU A 109 -0.21 -18.09 16.76
C GLU A 109 -0.21 -17.88 15.24
N GLU A 110 -1.18 -18.46 14.53
CA GLU A 110 -1.24 -18.41 13.08
C GLU A 110 -1.87 -17.11 12.55
N GLU A 111 -2.85 -16.54 13.26
CA GLU A 111 -3.38 -15.20 12.95
C GLU A 111 -2.29 -14.12 13.11
N ILE A 112 -1.50 -14.21 14.17
CA ILE A 112 -0.34 -13.35 14.41
C ILE A 112 0.67 -13.49 13.28
N ARG A 113 1.02 -14.72 12.87
CA ARG A 113 1.94 -14.97 11.75
C ARG A 113 1.44 -14.35 10.44
N GLN A 114 0.15 -14.47 10.13
CA GLN A 114 -0.42 -13.87 8.91
C GLN A 114 -0.42 -12.34 8.94
N LYS A 115 -0.80 -11.72 10.05
CA LYS A 115 -0.75 -10.25 10.21
C LYS A 115 0.67 -9.71 10.08
N PHE A 116 1.66 -10.36 10.72
CA PHE A 116 3.06 -9.95 10.61
C PHE A 116 3.66 -10.09 9.20
N LEU A 117 3.21 -11.07 8.42
CA LEU A 117 3.65 -11.20 7.02
C LEU A 117 3.08 -10.08 6.14
N SER A 118 1.83 -9.66 6.37
CA SER A 118 1.20 -8.54 5.66
C SER A 118 1.90 -7.21 5.96
N GLU A 119 2.10 -6.89 7.24
CA GLU A 119 2.71 -5.61 7.66
C GLU A 119 4.17 -5.46 7.16
N ARG A 120 4.94 -6.55 7.11
CA ARG A 120 6.32 -6.52 6.58
C ARG A 120 6.37 -6.25 5.08
N LEU A 121 5.41 -6.77 4.32
CA LEU A 121 5.34 -6.52 2.88
C LEU A 121 4.99 -5.05 2.61
N ASP A 122 4.04 -4.50 3.37
CA ASP A 122 3.63 -3.10 3.25
C ASP A 122 4.78 -2.15 3.61
N SER A 123 5.50 -2.41 4.71
CA SER A 123 6.63 -1.58 5.15
C SER A 123 7.84 -1.65 4.20
N ASN A 124 8.16 -2.83 3.66
CA ASN A 124 9.25 -2.98 2.70
C ASN A 124 8.94 -2.32 1.35
N LEU A 125 7.68 -2.41 0.89
CA LEU A 125 7.26 -1.78 -0.36
C LEU A 125 7.31 -0.25 -0.24
N ILE A 126 6.83 0.30 0.89
CA ILE A 126 6.85 1.74 1.16
C ILE A 126 8.29 2.25 1.22
N SER A 127 9.15 1.61 2.01
CA SER A 127 10.56 2.03 2.13
C SER A 127 11.36 1.85 0.83
N PHE A 128 11.03 0.84 0.01
CA PHE A 128 11.60 0.70 -1.34
C PHE A 128 11.13 1.83 -2.25
N ALA A 129 9.84 2.15 -2.26
CA ALA A 129 9.28 3.23 -3.06
C ALA A 129 9.89 4.59 -2.69
N GLU A 130 10.09 4.87 -1.39
CA GLU A 130 10.75 6.10 -0.91
C GLU A 130 12.20 6.19 -1.40
N LYS A 131 12.98 5.12 -1.26
CA LYS A 131 14.39 5.08 -1.73
C LYS A 131 14.48 5.19 -3.25
N PHE A 132 13.57 4.54 -3.96
CA PHE A 132 13.50 4.59 -5.41
C PHE A 132 13.15 6.00 -5.90
N ALA A 133 12.12 6.63 -5.32
CA ALA A 133 11.73 8.00 -5.63
C ALA A 133 12.88 8.98 -5.36
N TYR A 134 13.56 8.85 -4.21
CA TYR A 134 14.75 9.65 -3.90
C TYR A 134 15.85 9.47 -4.96
N GLY A 135 16.12 8.22 -5.39
CA GLY A 135 17.10 7.92 -6.44
C GLY A 135 16.76 8.59 -7.78
N ILE A 136 15.50 8.55 -8.20
CA ILE A 136 15.04 9.22 -9.44
C ILE A 136 15.27 10.73 -9.37
N ASN A 137 14.93 11.38 -8.26
CA ASN A 137 15.12 12.83 -8.10
C ASN A 137 16.60 13.22 -8.15
N VAL A 138 17.49 12.42 -7.55
CA VAL A 138 18.94 12.67 -7.62
C VAL A 138 19.44 12.59 -9.07
N VAL A 139 19.01 11.57 -9.82
CA VAL A 139 19.34 11.45 -11.25
C VAL A 139 18.80 12.64 -12.04
N LEU A 140 17.58 13.10 -11.73
CA LEU A 140 16.95 14.24 -12.38
C LEU A 140 17.76 15.54 -12.15
N VAL A 141 18.16 15.83 -10.91
CA VAL A 141 19.01 16.99 -10.60
C VAL A 141 20.33 16.94 -11.36
N LEU A 142 20.99 15.78 -11.39
CA LEU A 142 22.25 15.62 -12.12
C LEU A 142 22.08 15.85 -13.63
N ALA A 143 20.98 15.34 -14.21
CA ALA A 143 20.65 15.56 -15.61
C ALA A 143 20.38 17.05 -15.91
N LEU A 144 19.60 17.73 -15.06
CA LEU A 144 19.32 19.16 -15.20
C LEU A 144 20.58 20.01 -15.08
N LEU A 145 21.48 19.70 -14.15
CA LEU A 145 22.77 20.38 -14.02
C LEU A 145 23.62 20.20 -15.28
N GLY A 146 23.69 18.97 -15.81
CA GLY A 146 24.41 18.68 -17.05
C GLY A 146 23.88 19.48 -18.24
N LEU A 147 22.55 19.48 -18.45
CA LEU A 147 21.91 20.27 -19.50
C LEU A 147 22.14 21.77 -19.33
N SER A 148 22.10 22.26 -18.09
CA SER A 148 22.34 23.68 -17.80
C SER A 148 23.75 24.11 -18.21
N VAL A 149 24.77 23.29 -17.92
CA VAL A 149 26.15 23.54 -18.37
C VAL A 149 26.23 23.57 -19.90
N SER A 150 25.57 22.64 -20.59
CA SER A 150 25.52 22.63 -22.06
C SER A 150 24.87 23.89 -22.63
N ILE A 151 23.75 24.35 -22.05
CA ILE A 151 23.04 25.55 -22.50
C ILE A 151 23.87 26.82 -22.25
N ILE A 152 24.56 26.90 -21.11
CA ILE A 152 25.48 28.02 -20.82
C ILE A 152 26.62 28.07 -21.85
N ALA A 153 27.19 26.92 -22.21
CA ALA A 153 28.23 26.85 -23.25
C ALA A 153 27.70 27.29 -24.63
N LEU A 154 26.49 26.86 -25.00
CA LEU A 154 25.82 27.33 -26.22
C LEU A 154 25.63 28.84 -26.20
N PHE A 155 25.11 29.40 -25.11
CA PHE A 155 24.92 30.84 -24.97
C PHE A 155 26.23 31.63 -25.10
N GLY A 156 27.31 31.13 -24.49
CA GLY A 156 28.65 31.70 -24.66
C GLY A 156 29.10 31.71 -26.14
N SER A 157 28.83 30.63 -26.87
CA SER A 157 29.13 30.56 -28.31
C SER A 157 28.28 31.55 -29.13
N GLU A 158 27.01 31.73 -28.76
CA GLU A 158 26.11 32.67 -29.41
C GLU A 158 26.59 34.12 -29.21
N LEU A 159 26.99 34.48 -27.98
CA LEU A 159 27.57 35.79 -27.68
C LEU A 159 28.85 36.06 -28.48
N ALA A 160 29.75 35.08 -28.62
CA ALA A 160 30.94 35.22 -29.44
C ALA A 160 30.61 35.47 -30.92
N SER A 161 29.54 34.84 -31.43
CA SER A 161 29.09 35.01 -32.81
C SER A 161 28.52 36.41 -33.10
N VAL A 162 28.05 37.15 -32.08
CA VAL A 162 27.53 38.54 -32.22
C VAL A 162 28.65 39.50 -32.62
N PHE A 163 29.86 39.30 -32.13
CA PHE A 163 31.03 40.14 -32.45
C PHE A 163 31.67 39.79 -33.80
N SER A 164 31.28 38.69 -34.44
CA SER A 164 31.80 38.28 -35.75
C SER A 164 31.15 39.09 -36.89
N PRO A 165 31.93 39.72 -37.80
CA PRO A 165 31.40 40.51 -38.91
C PRO A 165 30.75 39.60 -39.96
N GLY A 166 29.44 39.73 -40.20
CA GLY A 166 28.77 39.02 -41.31
C GLY A 166 27.35 38.49 -41.09
N GLY A 167 26.53 39.07 -40.21
CA GLY A 167 25.12 38.64 -40.09
C GLY A 167 24.20 39.72 -39.54
N ASN A 168 22.89 39.55 -39.75
CA ASN A 168 21.87 40.47 -39.29
C ASN A 168 21.84 40.47 -37.75
N ILE A 169 22.29 41.58 -37.14
CA ILE A 169 22.51 41.71 -35.68
C ILE A 169 21.22 41.41 -34.91
N THR A 170 20.06 41.86 -35.44
CA THR A 170 18.75 41.64 -34.85
C THR A 170 18.43 40.15 -34.66
N ASN A 171 18.73 39.31 -35.66
CA ASN A 171 18.46 37.87 -35.57
C ASN A 171 19.39 37.19 -34.57
N LYS A 172 20.67 37.61 -34.50
CA LYS A 172 21.61 37.07 -33.51
C LYS A 172 21.20 37.41 -32.08
N ILE A 173 20.78 38.66 -31.83
CA ILE A 173 20.27 39.10 -30.52
C ILE A 173 19.02 38.33 -30.13
N LEU A 174 18.08 38.13 -31.06
CA LEU A 174 16.85 37.40 -30.79
C LEU A 174 17.11 35.95 -30.38
N THR A 175 18.00 35.25 -31.09
CA THR A 175 18.38 33.88 -30.74
C THR A 175 19.03 33.83 -29.36
N SER A 176 19.96 34.76 -29.05
CA SER A 176 20.59 34.83 -27.73
C SER A 176 19.61 35.15 -26.60
N LEU A 177 18.63 36.02 -26.84
CA LEU A 177 17.56 36.29 -25.86
C LEU A 177 16.72 35.03 -25.61
N GLY A 178 16.44 34.25 -26.66
CA GLY A 178 15.76 32.96 -26.56
C GLY A 178 16.54 31.94 -25.72
N THR A 179 17.86 31.89 -25.86
CA THR A 179 18.73 31.01 -25.06
C THR A 179 18.88 31.50 -23.62
N LEU A 180 18.93 32.82 -23.39
CA LEU A 180 18.92 33.42 -22.05
C LEU A 180 17.66 33.06 -21.25
N LEU A 181 16.48 33.09 -21.88
CA LEU A 181 15.22 32.68 -21.23
C LEU A 181 15.21 31.19 -20.87
N ILE A 182 15.86 30.33 -21.68
CA ILE A 182 16.02 28.91 -21.34
C ILE A 182 16.90 28.75 -20.11
N ILE A 183 17.98 29.53 -19.99
CA ILE A 183 18.85 29.50 -18.79
C ILE A 183 18.04 29.86 -17.54
N TRP A 184 17.20 30.90 -17.61
CA TRP A 184 16.31 31.26 -16.51
C TRP A 184 15.40 30.10 -16.09
N VAL A 185 14.76 29.44 -17.06
CA VAL A 185 13.92 28.26 -16.83
C VAL A 185 14.70 27.12 -16.17
N MET A 186 15.93 26.86 -16.63
CA MET A 186 16.79 25.83 -16.04
C MET A 186 17.11 26.13 -14.56
N VAL A 187 17.42 27.38 -14.23
CA VAL A 187 17.68 27.79 -12.84
C VAL A 187 16.45 27.55 -11.95
N GLU A 188 15.25 27.92 -12.42
CA GLU A 188 14.01 27.71 -11.66
C GLU A 188 13.70 26.21 -11.47
N LEU A 189 13.92 25.38 -12.50
CA LEU A 189 13.72 23.94 -12.40
C LEU A 189 14.72 23.29 -11.43
N ILE A 190 16.00 23.69 -11.48
CA ILE A 190 17.02 23.19 -10.54
C ILE A 190 16.66 23.57 -9.11
N ASP A 191 16.29 24.83 -8.86
CA ASP A 191 15.91 25.28 -7.52
C ASP A 191 14.67 24.54 -7.00
N THR A 192 13.72 24.24 -7.89
CA THR A 192 12.55 23.40 -7.58
C THR A 192 12.95 21.99 -7.18
N GLU A 193 13.84 21.36 -7.94
CA GLU A 193 14.26 20.00 -7.67
C GLU A 193 15.12 19.89 -6.40
N ILE A 194 15.96 20.88 -6.12
CA ILE A 194 16.72 20.98 -4.86
C ILE A 194 15.76 21.12 -3.66
N ARG A 195 14.73 21.97 -3.77
CA ARG A 195 13.71 22.11 -2.70
C ARG A 195 12.97 20.80 -2.47
N TYR A 196 12.63 20.09 -3.54
CA TYR A 196 11.98 18.79 -3.45
C TYR A 196 12.87 17.75 -2.76
N LEU A 197 14.17 17.70 -3.09
CA LEU A 197 15.15 16.85 -2.39
C LEU A 197 15.33 17.21 -0.92
N ARG A 198 15.15 18.48 -0.53
CA ARG A 198 15.17 18.94 0.87
C ARG A 198 13.88 18.60 1.64
N GLY A 199 12.96 17.84 1.03
CA GLY A 199 11.72 17.41 1.67
C GLY A 199 10.61 18.47 1.66
N GLN A 200 10.74 19.54 0.88
CA GLN A 200 9.65 20.49 0.68
C GLN A 200 8.62 19.92 -0.31
N SER A 201 7.35 20.29 -0.13
CA SER A 201 6.28 19.88 -1.03
C SER A 201 6.48 20.46 -2.44
N PHE A 202 6.09 19.68 -3.44
CA PHE A 202 6.08 20.11 -4.84
C PHE A 202 5.07 21.25 -5.02
N ARG A 203 5.57 22.46 -5.29
CA ARG A 203 4.72 23.64 -5.56
C ARG A 203 4.39 23.67 -7.05
N ILE A 204 3.20 23.17 -7.39
CA ILE A 204 2.67 23.11 -8.77
C ILE A 204 2.72 24.48 -9.47
N GLU A 205 2.55 25.56 -8.72
CA GLU A 205 2.66 26.93 -9.21
C GLU A 205 3.96 27.20 -9.99
N ILE A 206 5.08 26.65 -9.54
CA ILE A 206 6.39 26.85 -10.17
C ILE A 206 6.46 26.14 -11.52
N PHE A 207 5.84 24.97 -11.64
CA PHE A 207 5.80 24.25 -12.90
C PHE A 207 4.97 25.01 -13.95
N ILE A 208 3.84 25.59 -13.51
CA ILE A 208 2.99 26.42 -14.37
C ILE A 208 3.71 27.70 -14.78
N SER A 209 4.44 28.35 -13.87
CA SER A 209 5.19 29.58 -14.19
C SER A 209 6.31 29.31 -15.20
N VAL A 210 7.04 28.20 -15.07
CA VAL A 210 8.03 27.75 -16.06
C VAL A 210 7.39 27.51 -17.43
N GLY A 211 6.23 26.85 -17.46
CA GLY A 211 5.45 26.65 -18.70
C GLY A 211 5.04 27.98 -19.34
N LEU A 212 4.59 28.95 -18.54
CA LEU A 212 4.23 30.28 -19.02
C LEU A 212 5.43 31.00 -19.65
N VAL A 213 6.61 30.96 -19.02
CA VAL A 213 7.85 31.55 -19.55
C VAL A 213 8.25 30.90 -20.88
N ALA A 214 8.13 29.57 -21.00
CA ALA A 214 8.42 28.85 -22.24
C ALA A 214 7.47 29.26 -23.38
N PHE A 215 6.18 29.43 -23.11
CA PHE A 215 5.21 29.91 -24.10
C PHE A 215 5.44 31.39 -24.47
N ILE A 216 5.83 32.24 -23.52
CA ILE A 216 6.19 33.63 -23.79
C ILE A 216 7.43 33.69 -24.71
N ARG A 217 8.44 32.86 -24.46
CA ARG A 217 9.62 32.73 -25.34
C ARG A 217 9.19 32.34 -26.76
N GLU A 218 8.34 31.32 -26.91
CA GLU A 218 7.86 30.87 -28.22
C GLU A 218 7.09 31.97 -28.96
N LEU A 219 6.27 32.73 -28.23
CA LEU A 219 5.52 33.87 -28.77
C LEU A 219 6.46 34.97 -29.26
N LEU A 220 7.50 35.31 -28.50
CA LEU A 220 8.50 36.32 -28.88
C LEU A 220 9.26 35.91 -30.15
N VAL A 221 9.72 34.64 -30.23
CA VAL A 221 10.46 34.13 -31.39
C VAL A 221 9.57 34.09 -32.63
N SER A 222 8.34 33.57 -32.50
CA SER A 222 7.40 33.44 -33.63
C SER A 222 6.91 34.80 -34.15
N SER A 223 6.68 35.78 -33.26
CA SER A 223 6.23 37.12 -33.65
C SER A 223 7.27 37.91 -34.46
N LEU A 224 8.56 37.70 -34.20
CA LEU A 224 9.64 38.40 -34.89
C LEU A 224 10.14 37.63 -36.12
N GLY A 225 9.94 36.32 -36.17
CA GLY A 225 10.28 35.45 -37.30
C GLY A 225 9.39 35.61 -38.54
N HIS A 226 8.40 36.51 -38.52
CA HIS A 226 7.37 36.66 -39.56
C HIS A 226 6.65 35.34 -39.88
N GLU A 227 6.43 34.51 -38.86
CA GLU A 227 5.69 33.27 -39.02
C GLU A 227 4.21 33.52 -39.34
N SER A 228 3.54 32.53 -39.92
CA SER A 228 2.12 32.58 -40.28
C SER A 228 1.22 33.01 -39.11
N VAL A 229 0.25 33.89 -39.38
CA VAL A 229 -0.72 34.43 -38.40
C VAL A 229 -1.42 33.33 -37.59
N GLU A 230 -1.63 32.16 -38.19
CA GLU A 230 -2.22 30.98 -37.55
C GLU A 230 -1.39 30.46 -36.37
N LYS A 231 -0.07 30.31 -36.53
CA LYS A 231 0.83 29.88 -35.46
C LYS A 231 0.82 30.88 -34.29
N LEU A 232 0.85 32.16 -34.60
CA LEU A 232 0.86 33.23 -33.60
C LEU A 232 -0.44 33.21 -32.78
N ALA A 233 -1.59 33.01 -33.42
CA ALA A 233 -2.88 32.88 -32.75
C ALA A 233 -2.93 31.67 -31.80
N ILE A 234 -2.40 30.51 -32.21
CA ILE A 234 -2.34 29.31 -31.37
C ILE A 234 -1.45 29.53 -30.15
N THR A 235 -0.26 30.10 -30.33
CA THR A 235 0.67 30.35 -29.21
C THR A 235 0.10 31.38 -28.23
N LEU A 236 -0.57 32.43 -28.73
CA LEU A 236 -1.24 33.43 -27.89
C LEU A 236 -2.37 32.80 -27.06
N LEU A 237 -3.18 31.92 -27.67
CA LEU A 237 -4.23 31.18 -26.97
C LEU A 237 -3.65 30.29 -25.87
N GLY A 238 -2.52 29.61 -26.15
CA GLY A 238 -1.81 28.80 -25.17
C GLY A 238 -1.34 29.58 -23.95
N VAL A 239 -0.76 30.78 -24.16
CA VAL A 239 -0.38 31.71 -23.06
C VAL A 239 -1.60 32.09 -22.23
N LEU A 240 -2.73 32.40 -22.88
CA LEU A 240 -3.95 32.83 -22.18
C LEU A 240 -4.55 31.71 -21.32
N ILE A 241 -4.56 30.46 -21.83
CA ILE A 241 -5.03 29.30 -21.08
C ILE A 241 -4.10 29.01 -19.89
N LEU A 242 -2.79 28.99 -20.09
CA LEU A 242 -1.81 28.79 -19.02
C LEU A 242 -1.88 29.88 -17.96
N GLY A 243 -2.06 31.14 -18.36
CA GLY A 243 -2.26 32.26 -17.44
C GLY A 243 -3.54 32.12 -16.61
N LEU A 244 -4.62 31.61 -17.20
CA LEU A 244 -5.87 31.34 -16.48
C LEU A 244 -5.71 30.18 -15.50
N VAL A 245 -5.01 29.11 -15.88
CA VAL A 245 -4.68 28.00 -14.98
C VAL A 245 -3.79 28.49 -13.82
N TYR A 246 -2.78 29.32 -14.09
CA TYR A 246 -1.95 29.95 -13.06
C TYR A 246 -2.79 30.79 -12.09
N TYR A 247 -3.72 31.60 -12.61
CA TYR A 247 -4.62 32.40 -11.79
C TYR A 247 -5.55 31.55 -10.90
N LEU A 248 -6.08 30.44 -11.43
CA LEU A 248 -6.92 29.53 -10.64
C LEU A 248 -6.14 28.82 -9.54
N VAL A 249 -4.95 28.30 -9.85
CA VAL A 249 -4.11 27.56 -8.89
C VAL A 249 -3.57 28.47 -7.79
N SER A 250 -3.20 29.70 -8.11
CA SER A 250 -2.77 30.69 -7.09
C SER A 250 -3.90 31.13 -6.16
N ARG A 251 -5.17 30.93 -6.54
CA ARG A 251 -6.34 31.33 -5.73
C ARG A 251 -6.88 30.21 -4.84
N THR A 252 -6.51 28.95 -5.07
CA THR A 252 -6.91 27.84 -4.19
C THR A 252 -6.07 27.86 -2.91
N PRO A 253 -6.67 28.08 -1.72
CA PRO A 253 -5.94 28.02 -0.46
C PRO A 253 -5.39 26.60 -0.27
N THR A 254 -4.08 26.47 -0.05
CA THR A 254 -3.47 25.21 0.36
C THR A 254 -4.21 24.68 1.60
N PRO A 255 -4.71 23.43 1.60
CA PRO A 255 -5.27 22.85 2.81
C PRO A 255 -4.14 22.80 3.84
N ASN A 256 -4.34 23.45 4.99
CA ASN A 256 -3.44 23.32 6.14
C ASN A 256 -3.23 21.82 6.40
N LYS A 257 -1.98 21.36 6.26
CA LYS A 257 -1.50 20.14 6.90
C LYS A 257 -0.97 20.49 8.27
#